data_AF-A0A7V8RGM4-F1
#
_entry.id   AF-A0A7V8RGM4-F1
#
_cell.length_a   1.000
_cell.length_b   1.000
_cell.length_c   1.000
_cell.angle_alpha   90.00
_cell.angle_beta   90.00
_cell.angle_gamma   90.00
#
_symmetry.space_group_name_H-M   'P 1'
#
loop_
_entity.id
_entity.type
_entity.pdbx_description
1 polymer ?
#
loop_
_entity_poly.entity_id
_entity_poly.type
_entity_poly.pdbx_seq_one_letter_code
_entity_poly.pdbx_strand_id
1 'polypeptide(L)'
;MALHRLAMLMAFAPLLLFSSVERASTAPPVRLEAEALTGDADVTVAGQVAAASQATVQRDDRVYPFYMPMQGLRPPAVIMRVRCDASRAAGREVFDRPSAAALEGRIEGGYEFVYEAYDGAGRPCIYPFAPSMPQIVGQTNGTQYIFRSSVPGVQVTFRTNDAWATINPRLFELGPQRIHFEMRDIALDFPGAGEAKGAVHLEVLDVTRPGLITAVIRRSSIFGGKNAIFVPGGETMVLIEDSIIRGNVGDSVDQEHGTYINGTLVTHVRNSTWYGQKGWIDVASGHQLKDKAYLRVYENVTVANLPGATVPSAMPLVDISAFGFTWSNNLQLKRIPPAQDVRDSLVDLRTEIVYGAPDHYPWNIMVDPGWRMPANPLGALDQVYLSVFQNTLVDSFRSEPHVFRLNMQGLGVEPGTPTVVGNEQTTRAQQRMVSLAFNTRGTLRRAYSNEGWTYVDPVLPPDMLWVKDRDAFIRHALGLIGR
;
A
#
# COMPACT_ATOMS: atom_id res chain seq x y z
N MET A 1 -7.10 -17.87 55.96
CA MET A 1 -6.50 -17.41 54.69
C MET A 1 -7.45 -16.46 53.99
N ALA A 2 -7.64 -15.29 54.58
CA ALA A 2 -8.46 -14.19 54.11
C ALA A 2 -7.79 -12.93 54.67
N LEU A 3 -6.93 -12.31 53.87
CA LEU A 3 -6.19 -11.05 54.07
C LEU A 3 -5.06 -11.14 53.06
N HIS A 4 -5.20 -10.49 51.90
CA HIS A 4 -4.17 -10.10 50.90
C HIS A 4 -4.81 -9.62 49.57
N ARG A 5 -6.14 -9.44 49.49
CA ARG A 5 -6.82 -8.79 48.34
C ARG A 5 -7.42 -7.41 48.64
N LEU A 6 -6.92 -6.72 49.66
CA LEU A 6 -7.44 -5.40 50.08
C LEU A 6 -6.29 -4.40 50.30
N ALA A 7 -5.44 -4.20 49.30
CA ALA A 7 -4.33 -3.23 49.37
C ALA A 7 -3.91 -2.63 48.01
N MET A 8 -4.81 -2.61 47.01
CA MET A 8 -4.62 -1.83 45.77
C MET A 8 -5.91 -1.09 45.40
N LEU A 9 -6.45 -0.32 46.36
CA LEU A 9 -7.66 0.48 46.14
C LEU A 9 -7.61 1.89 46.75
N MET A 10 -6.43 2.36 47.15
CA MET A 10 -6.25 3.76 47.60
C MET A 10 -4.92 4.34 47.10
N ALA A 11 -4.90 4.74 45.83
CA ALA A 11 -3.91 5.69 45.29
C ALA A 11 -4.38 6.35 43.99
N PHE A 12 -5.68 6.64 43.82
CA PHE A 12 -6.17 7.44 42.68
C PHE A 12 -7.37 8.28 43.09
N ALA A 13 -7.08 9.43 43.71
CA ALA A 13 -7.89 10.64 43.61
C ALA A 13 -6.96 11.81 43.98
N PRO A 14 -6.85 12.82 43.10
CA PRO A 14 -7.69 13.98 43.34
C PRO A 14 -8.31 14.59 42.08
N LEU A 15 -9.56 15.03 42.25
CA LEU A 15 -10.14 16.29 41.73
C LEU A 15 -9.75 16.74 40.31
N LEU A 16 -10.63 16.43 39.34
CA LEU A 16 -10.80 17.22 38.12
C LEU A 16 -12.22 17.79 38.10
N LEU A 17 -12.40 18.90 38.82
CA LEU A 17 -13.43 19.90 38.55
C LEU A 17 -12.72 21.08 37.89
N PHE A 18 -12.63 21.08 36.56
CA PHE A 18 -12.35 22.29 35.80
C PHE A 18 -13.43 22.48 34.75
N SER A 19 -14.17 23.56 34.95
CA SER A 19 -15.11 24.19 34.04
C SER A 19 -14.50 24.40 32.65
N SER A 20 -15.11 23.82 31.62
CA SER A 20 -14.89 24.19 30.23
C SER A 20 -15.65 25.47 29.90
N VAL A 21 -15.03 26.61 30.20
CA VAL A 21 -15.39 27.90 29.60
C VAL A 21 -14.32 28.27 28.59
N GLU A 22 -14.80 28.61 27.40
CA GLU A 22 -14.06 28.98 26.19
C GLU A 22 -12.81 29.83 26.44
N ARG A 23 -11.69 29.38 25.88
CA ARG A 23 -10.70 30.30 25.31
C ARG A 23 -10.55 29.95 23.84
N ALA A 24 -11.19 30.75 23.00
CA ALA A 24 -10.88 30.82 21.59
C ALA A 24 -9.37 31.07 21.46
N SER A 25 -8.64 30.09 20.91
CA SER A 25 -7.25 30.24 20.55
C SER A 25 -7.17 31.26 19.41
N THR A 26 -6.68 32.45 19.70
CA THR A 26 -6.40 33.51 18.72
C THR A 26 -5.03 33.33 18.06
N ALA A 27 -4.55 32.09 17.92
CA ALA A 27 -3.34 31.84 17.16
C ALA A 27 -3.60 32.21 15.69
N PRO A 28 -2.74 33.03 15.05
CA PRO A 28 -2.88 33.32 13.63
C PRO A 28 -2.85 31.99 12.85
N PRO A 29 -3.64 31.85 11.77
CA PRO A 29 -3.59 30.66 10.93
C PRO A 29 -2.15 30.53 10.45
N VAL A 30 -1.44 29.52 10.95
CA VAL A 30 -0.11 29.16 10.47
C VAL A 30 -0.27 28.91 8.99
N ARG A 31 0.40 29.71 8.15
CA ARG A 31 0.45 29.48 6.72
C ARG A 31 1.28 28.22 6.52
N LEU A 32 0.61 27.07 6.51
CA LEU A 32 1.20 25.78 6.22
C LEU A 32 1.51 25.77 4.72
N GLU A 33 2.62 26.37 4.30
CA GLU A 33 3.13 26.22 2.94
C GLU A 33 3.33 24.74 2.67
N ALA A 34 2.77 24.21 1.57
CA ALA A 34 2.96 22.81 1.16
C ALA A 34 4.46 22.47 1.22
N GLU A 35 4.81 21.24 1.61
CA GLU A 35 6.22 20.84 1.47
C GLU A 35 6.56 20.94 -0.02
N ALA A 36 7.40 21.92 -0.35
CA ALA A 36 7.94 22.06 -1.69
C ALA A 36 8.78 20.82 -1.94
N LEU A 37 8.50 20.10 -3.03
CA LEU A 37 9.49 19.24 -3.64
C LEU A 37 10.68 20.16 -3.98
N THR A 38 11.70 20.18 -3.13
CA THR A 38 12.88 21.00 -3.40
C THR A 38 13.64 20.35 -4.54
N GLY A 39 13.56 20.96 -5.72
CA GLY A 39 14.30 20.60 -6.93
C GLY A 39 13.43 19.97 -8.00
N ASP A 40 13.70 20.33 -9.25
CA ASP A 40 13.16 19.76 -10.50
C ASP A 40 13.53 18.26 -10.70
N ALA A 41 13.50 17.45 -9.64
CA ALA A 41 13.70 16.01 -9.71
C ALA A 41 12.39 15.34 -10.15
N ASP A 42 12.02 15.57 -11.40
CA ASP A 42 10.99 14.81 -12.07
C ASP A 42 11.34 13.31 -11.95
N VAL A 43 10.37 12.45 -11.57
CA VAL A 43 10.58 10.97 -11.49
C VAL A 43 10.52 10.36 -12.90
N THR A 44 10.87 11.15 -13.90
CA THR A 44 11.09 10.69 -15.25
C THR A 44 12.31 9.78 -15.24
N VAL A 45 12.14 8.62 -15.86
CA VAL A 45 13.18 7.59 -15.98
C VAL A 45 13.77 7.70 -17.38
N ALA A 46 15.10 7.80 -17.51
CA ALA A 46 15.73 7.92 -18.83
C ALA A 46 15.35 6.73 -19.74
N GLY A 47 14.88 7.02 -20.96
CA GLY A 47 14.37 6.00 -21.88
C GLY A 47 12.92 5.59 -21.63
N GLN A 48 12.21 6.30 -20.74
CA GLN A 48 10.77 6.26 -20.63
C GLN A 48 10.22 6.72 -21.98
N VAL A 49 9.76 5.75 -22.78
CA VAL A 49 8.82 6.07 -23.85
C VAL A 49 7.62 6.58 -23.10
N ALA A 50 7.21 7.83 -23.34
CA ALA A 50 5.90 8.31 -22.87
C ALA A 50 4.95 7.16 -23.17
N ALA A 51 4.38 6.54 -22.12
CA ALA A 51 3.51 5.39 -22.29
C ALA A 51 2.57 5.77 -23.42
N ALA A 52 2.66 5.06 -24.57
CA ALA A 52 1.96 5.44 -25.79
C ALA A 52 0.56 5.78 -25.33
N SER A 53 0.19 7.07 -25.38
CA SER A 53 -0.85 7.63 -24.51
C SER A 53 -1.95 6.60 -24.46
N GLN A 54 -2.02 5.81 -23.37
CA GLN A 54 -3.19 4.98 -23.16
C GLN A 54 -4.17 6.05 -22.79
N ALA A 55 -4.69 6.72 -23.83
CA ALA A 55 -5.37 7.98 -23.81
C ALA A 55 -6.23 7.89 -22.59
N THR A 56 -5.84 8.63 -21.53
CA THR A 56 -6.23 8.44 -20.14
C THR A 56 -7.59 7.81 -20.19
N VAL A 57 -7.66 6.47 -20.13
CA VAL A 57 -8.95 5.84 -20.38
C VAL A 57 -9.67 6.29 -19.15
N GLN A 58 -10.54 7.29 -19.31
CA GLN A 58 -11.44 7.74 -18.27
C GLN A 58 -12.34 6.53 -18.07
N ARG A 59 -11.81 5.57 -17.32
CA ARG A 59 -12.53 4.44 -16.82
C ARG A 59 -13.53 5.08 -15.91
N ASP A 60 -14.78 4.76 -16.16
CA ASP A 60 -15.83 5.09 -15.24
C ASP A 60 -15.38 4.65 -13.85
N ASP A 61 -15.32 5.59 -12.89
CA ASP A 61 -14.86 5.31 -11.52
C ASP A 61 -15.70 4.22 -10.84
N ARG A 62 -16.87 3.90 -11.39
CA ARG A 62 -17.74 2.80 -10.95
C ARG A 62 -17.28 1.42 -11.43
N VAL A 63 -16.26 1.35 -12.28
CA VAL A 63 -15.73 0.10 -12.84
C VAL A 63 -14.50 -0.33 -12.05
N TYR A 64 -14.62 -1.49 -11.42
CA TYR A 64 -13.54 -2.13 -10.68
C TYR A 64 -12.98 -3.30 -11.50
N PRO A 65 -11.73 -3.75 -11.24
CA PRO A 65 -11.18 -4.93 -11.89
C PRO A 65 -12.09 -6.15 -11.71
N PHE A 66 -12.16 -7.03 -12.72
CA PHE A 66 -13.11 -8.16 -12.73
C PHE A 66 -12.98 -9.11 -11.53
N TYR A 67 -11.79 -9.13 -10.91
CA TYR A 67 -11.44 -9.97 -9.77
C TYR A 67 -11.64 -9.25 -8.42
N MET A 68 -12.09 -8.00 -8.42
CA MET A 68 -12.50 -7.27 -7.23
C MET A 68 -14.03 -7.31 -7.13
N PRO A 69 -14.62 -8.32 -6.48
CA PRO A 69 -16.06 -8.52 -6.44
C PRO A 69 -16.73 -7.45 -5.59
N MET A 70 -17.45 -6.53 -6.23
CA MET A 70 -18.18 -5.45 -5.56
C MET A 70 -19.62 -5.84 -5.16
N GLN A 71 -20.01 -7.10 -5.37
CA GLN A 71 -21.34 -7.60 -5.03
C GLN A 71 -21.54 -7.63 -3.50
N GLY A 72 -22.78 -7.39 -3.08
CA GLY A 72 -23.18 -7.39 -1.66
C GLY A 72 -22.88 -6.09 -0.91
N LEU A 73 -22.23 -5.11 -1.54
CA LEU A 73 -22.07 -3.76 -0.99
C LEU A 73 -23.39 -2.99 -1.07
N ARG A 74 -23.65 -2.17 -0.04
CA ARG A 74 -24.87 -1.34 0.09
C ARG A 74 -24.50 0.12 -0.16
N PRO A 75 -25.32 0.93 -0.84
CA PRO A 75 -25.06 2.36 -0.94
C PRO A 75 -24.79 2.96 0.45
N PRO A 76 -23.85 3.90 0.57
CA PRO A 76 -23.60 4.58 1.85
C PRO A 76 -24.91 5.12 2.44
N ALA A 77 -25.18 4.82 3.71
CA ALA A 77 -26.42 5.24 4.36
C ALA A 77 -26.50 6.76 4.50
N VAL A 78 -25.34 7.42 4.60
CA VAL A 78 -25.24 8.87 4.79
C VAL A 78 -24.28 9.47 3.77
N ILE A 79 -24.69 10.58 3.14
CA ILE A 79 -23.83 11.42 2.31
C ILE A 79 -23.64 12.76 3.01
N MET A 80 -22.39 13.09 3.35
CA MET A 80 -21.98 14.31 4.02
C MET A 80 -21.28 15.22 3.01
N ARG A 81 -21.89 16.37 2.69
CA ARG A 81 -21.24 17.38 1.84
C ARG A 81 -20.58 18.42 2.74
N VAL A 82 -19.27 18.59 2.56
CA VAL A 82 -18.42 19.42 3.40
C VAL A 82 -18.10 20.72 2.68
N ARG A 83 -18.38 21.85 3.33
CA ARG A 83 -18.19 23.20 2.79
C ARG A 83 -16.74 23.66 2.97
N CYS A 84 -16.06 24.10 1.92
CA CYS A 84 -14.64 24.44 1.99
C CYS A 84 -14.38 25.61 2.95
N ASP A 85 -14.91 26.80 2.64
CA ASP A 85 -14.60 28.01 3.41
C ASP A 85 -15.11 27.96 4.85
N ALA A 86 -16.29 27.39 5.06
CA ALA A 86 -16.85 27.22 6.40
C ALA A 86 -16.01 26.25 7.24
N SER A 87 -15.54 25.14 6.64
CA SER A 87 -14.69 24.17 7.35
C SER A 87 -13.32 24.75 7.68
N ARG A 88 -12.74 25.52 6.74
CA ARG A 88 -11.48 26.24 6.96
C ARG A 88 -11.59 27.24 8.10
N ALA A 89 -12.67 28.02 8.16
CA ALA A 89 -12.91 28.96 9.24
C ALA A 89 -13.14 28.27 10.60
N ALA A 90 -13.75 27.08 10.59
CA ALA A 90 -14.05 26.31 11.81
C ALA A 90 -12.89 25.42 12.29
N GLY A 91 -11.89 25.15 11.45
CA GLY A 91 -10.82 24.19 11.73
C GLY A 91 -11.28 22.72 11.82
N ARG A 92 -12.46 22.40 11.28
CA ARG A 92 -13.07 21.06 11.24
C ARG A 92 -14.10 20.98 10.12
N GLU A 93 -14.60 19.79 9.76
CA GLU A 93 -15.68 19.70 8.78
C GLU A 93 -16.94 20.46 9.20
N VAL A 94 -17.46 21.27 8.28
CA VAL A 94 -18.76 21.93 8.37
C VAL A 94 -19.62 21.43 7.22
N PHE A 95 -20.78 20.88 7.57
CA PHE A 95 -21.67 20.20 6.65
C PHE A 95 -22.76 21.12 6.10
N ASP A 96 -23.22 20.86 4.87
CA ASP A 96 -24.27 21.65 4.21
C ASP A 96 -25.69 21.45 4.76
N ARG A 97 -25.91 20.46 5.66
CA ARG A 97 -27.22 20.13 6.25
C ARG A 97 -27.13 19.73 7.73
N PRO A 98 -28.18 20.00 8.53
CA PRO A 98 -28.22 19.65 9.96
C PRO A 98 -28.09 18.16 10.29
N SER A 99 -28.46 17.26 9.36
CA SER A 99 -28.47 15.81 9.59
C SER A 99 -27.09 15.20 9.84
N ALA A 100 -26.00 15.89 9.45
CA ALA A 100 -24.63 15.45 9.72
C ALA A 100 -24.12 15.87 11.11
N ALA A 101 -24.66 16.97 11.67
CA ALA A 101 -24.33 17.43 13.02
C ALA A 101 -24.93 16.52 14.11
N ALA A 102 -25.97 15.76 13.78
CA ALA A 102 -26.66 14.83 14.69
C ALA A 102 -25.96 13.46 14.84
N LEU A 103 -24.85 13.21 14.13
CA LEU A 103 -24.28 11.87 14.04
C LEU A 103 -23.53 11.41 15.30
N GLU A 104 -23.25 12.26 16.30
CA GLU A 104 -22.48 11.91 17.53
C GLU A 104 -21.23 11.02 17.26
N GLY A 105 -20.64 11.11 16.07
CA GLY A 105 -19.51 10.26 15.65
C GLY A 105 -19.87 8.78 15.38
N ARG A 106 -21.14 8.42 15.20
CA ARG A 106 -21.64 7.05 14.95
C ARG A 106 -22.57 7.00 13.73
N ILE A 107 -22.32 6.07 12.82
CA ILE A 107 -23.11 5.91 11.58
C ILE A 107 -23.47 4.43 11.38
N GLU A 108 -24.71 4.14 11.03
CA GLU A 108 -25.12 2.79 10.64
C GLU A 108 -24.90 2.57 9.13
N GLY A 109 -24.34 1.44 8.73
CA GLY A 109 -24.28 1.02 7.31
C GLY A 109 -23.29 1.75 6.39
N GLY A 110 -22.58 2.79 6.85
CA GLY A 110 -21.51 3.45 6.10
C GLY A 110 -21.79 4.88 5.66
N TYR A 111 -20.80 5.52 5.06
CA TYR A 111 -20.86 6.95 4.71
C TYR A 111 -20.07 7.32 3.46
N GLU A 112 -20.46 8.45 2.86
CA GLU A 112 -19.75 9.14 1.79
C GLU A 112 -19.50 10.61 2.18
N PHE A 113 -18.24 11.00 2.33
CA PHE A 113 -17.83 12.39 2.43
C PHE A 113 -17.55 12.96 1.04
N VAL A 114 -18.20 14.08 0.73
CA VAL A 114 -18.04 14.83 -0.50
C VAL A 114 -17.54 16.23 -0.16
N TYR A 115 -16.25 16.46 -0.39
CA TYR A 115 -15.57 17.71 -0.06
C TYR A 115 -15.71 18.72 -1.20
N GLU A 116 -16.08 19.95 -0.90
CA GLU A 116 -16.06 21.04 -1.88
C GLU A 116 -14.65 21.19 -2.45
N ALA A 117 -14.57 21.13 -3.79
CA ALA A 117 -13.32 21.10 -4.53
C ALA A 117 -12.61 22.46 -4.52
N TYR A 118 -13.39 23.54 -4.40
CA TYR A 118 -12.90 24.91 -4.53
C TYR A 118 -13.24 25.75 -3.31
N ASP A 119 -12.34 26.68 -2.97
CA ASP A 119 -12.61 27.77 -2.03
C ASP A 119 -13.44 28.89 -2.69
N GLY A 120 -13.87 29.88 -1.90
CA GLY A 120 -14.64 31.03 -2.39
C GLY A 120 -13.88 31.92 -3.39
N ALA A 121 -12.57 31.71 -3.56
CA ALA A 121 -11.74 32.34 -4.58
C ALA A 121 -11.55 31.47 -5.83
N GLY A 122 -12.20 30.30 -5.91
CA GLY A 122 -12.13 29.38 -7.06
C GLY A 122 -10.85 28.54 -7.12
N ARG A 123 -10.05 28.49 -6.06
CA ARG A 123 -8.81 27.68 -6.00
C ARG A 123 -9.09 26.32 -5.35
N PRO A 124 -8.33 25.26 -5.67
CA PRO A 124 -8.46 23.98 -5.00
C PRO A 124 -8.45 24.12 -3.47
N CYS A 125 -9.41 23.46 -2.81
CA CYS A 125 -9.60 23.61 -1.38
C CYS A 125 -8.49 22.92 -0.57
N ILE A 126 -8.01 23.61 0.46
CA ILE A 126 -7.09 23.07 1.46
C ILE A 126 -7.79 23.08 2.83
N TYR A 127 -8.06 21.89 3.37
CA TYR A 127 -8.65 21.66 4.69
C TYR A 127 -7.52 21.55 5.73
N PRO A 128 -7.50 22.42 6.78
CA PRO A 128 -6.38 22.53 7.72
C PRO A 128 -6.43 21.50 8.87
N PHE A 129 -6.95 20.30 8.61
CA PHE A 129 -7.18 19.24 9.58
C PHE A 129 -7.13 17.87 8.90
N ALA A 130 -7.11 16.78 9.66
CA ALA A 130 -7.27 15.44 9.11
C ALA A 130 -8.76 15.09 8.94
N PRO A 131 -9.15 14.32 7.90
CA PRO A 131 -10.55 13.91 7.71
C PRO A 131 -11.12 13.18 8.92
N SER A 132 -12.35 13.52 9.29
CA SER A 132 -13.10 12.86 10.34
C SER A 132 -13.37 11.39 10.03
N MET A 133 -13.28 10.55 11.06
CA MET A 133 -13.52 9.10 10.98
C MET A 133 -14.65 8.69 11.93
N PRO A 134 -15.92 8.90 11.55
CA PRO A 134 -17.05 8.41 12.34
C PRO A 134 -16.97 6.89 12.53
N GLN A 135 -17.29 6.42 13.74
CA GLN A 135 -17.41 4.99 14.03
C GLN A 135 -18.64 4.41 13.33
N ILE A 136 -18.51 3.22 12.75
CA ILE A 136 -19.69 2.48 12.30
C ILE A 136 -20.26 1.69 13.46
N VAL A 137 -21.58 1.75 13.60
CA VAL A 137 -22.34 0.97 14.58
C VAL A 137 -23.34 0.05 13.86
N GLY A 138 -23.77 -1.00 14.55
CA GLY A 138 -24.73 -1.95 14.01
C GLY A 138 -24.10 -2.90 12.98
N GLN A 139 -24.90 -3.35 12.01
CA GLN A 139 -24.45 -4.33 11.02
C GLN A 139 -23.44 -3.71 10.05
N THR A 140 -22.23 -4.26 10.01
CA THR A 140 -21.12 -3.79 9.15
C THR A 140 -21.04 -4.50 7.79
N ASN A 141 -21.89 -5.49 7.54
CA ASN A 141 -21.91 -6.19 6.25
C ASN A 141 -22.46 -5.33 5.11
N GLY A 142 -21.66 -5.15 4.07
CA GLY A 142 -21.94 -4.32 2.91
C GLY A 142 -21.62 -2.84 3.12
N THR A 143 -21.00 -2.48 4.25
CA THR A 143 -20.67 -1.09 4.59
C THR A 143 -19.64 -0.50 3.64
N GLN A 144 -19.81 0.78 3.29
CA GLN A 144 -18.89 1.54 2.45
C GLN A 144 -18.40 2.81 3.16
N TYR A 145 -17.12 3.11 3.00
CA TYR A 145 -16.42 4.30 3.49
C TYR A 145 -15.86 5.05 2.29
N ILE A 146 -16.50 6.14 1.88
CA ILE A 146 -16.10 6.86 0.66
C ILE A 146 -15.69 8.28 1.02
N PHE A 147 -14.51 8.70 0.58
CA PHE A 147 -13.99 10.06 0.72
C PHE A 147 -13.64 10.59 -0.67
N ARG A 148 -14.25 11.70 -1.07
CA ARG A 148 -13.95 12.26 -2.39
C ARG A 148 -14.10 13.75 -2.51
N SER A 149 -13.43 14.31 -3.51
CA SER A 149 -13.76 15.62 -4.04
C SER A 149 -15.16 15.64 -4.68
N SER A 150 -15.81 16.79 -4.60
CA SER A 150 -17.07 17.09 -5.28
C SER A 150 -16.93 17.21 -6.80
N VAL A 151 -15.71 17.47 -7.30
CA VAL A 151 -15.41 17.59 -8.72
C VAL A 151 -14.39 16.51 -9.10
N PRO A 152 -14.77 15.51 -9.91
CA PRO A 152 -13.86 14.45 -10.34
C PRO A 152 -12.59 15.00 -11.03
N GLY A 153 -11.43 14.47 -10.66
CA GLY A 153 -10.13 14.91 -11.17
C GLY A 153 -9.59 16.18 -10.52
N VAL A 154 -10.34 16.84 -9.64
CA VAL A 154 -9.88 18.02 -8.89
C VAL A 154 -9.61 17.60 -7.45
N GLN A 155 -8.33 17.50 -7.12
CA GLN A 155 -7.91 17.06 -5.80
C GLN A 155 -8.17 18.13 -4.73
N VAL A 156 -8.74 17.72 -3.59
CA VAL A 156 -8.73 18.53 -2.36
C VAL A 156 -7.59 18.07 -1.44
N THR A 157 -7.00 19.00 -0.68
CA THR A 157 -5.86 18.68 0.20
C THR A 157 -6.26 18.78 1.66
N PHE A 158 -5.96 17.76 2.44
CA PHE A 158 -5.93 17.82 3.91
C PHE A 158 -4.49 18.04 4.35
N ARG A 159 -4.25 19.14 5.08
CA ARG A 159 -2.92 19.51 5.56
C ARG A 159 -2.95 19.91 7.03
N THR A 160 -2.17 19.22 7.85
CA THR A 160 -2.06 19.49 9.29
C THR A 160 -0.70 19.04 9.83
N ASN A 161 -0.24 19.69 10.90
CA ASN A 161 0.96 19.32 11.64
C ASN A 161 0.68 18.39 12.83
N ASP A 162 -0.54 17.88 12.95
CA ASP A 162 -0.88 16.93 14.02
C ASP A 162 -0.07 15.64 13.89
N ALA A 163 0.60 15.25 14.98
CA ALA A 163 1.42 14.05 15.07
C ALA A 163 0.65 12.75 14.82
N TRP A 164 -0.68 12.79 14.98
CA TRP A 164 -1.57 11.64 14.84
C TRP A 164 -2.47 11.70 13.60
N ALA A 165 -2.25 12.67 12.70
CA ALA A 165 -3.10 12.84 11.51
C ALA A 165 -3.11 11.59 10.62
N THR A 166 -4.30 11.09 10.34
CA THR A 166 -4.52 9.87 9.53
C THR A 166 -5.96 9.79 9.03
N ILE A 167 -6.16 9.06 7.93
CA ILE A 167 -7.44 8.41 7.62
C ILE A 167 -7.38 6.99 8.18
N ASN A 168 -8.21 6.70 9.18
CA ASN A 168 -8.19 5.43 9.89
C ASN A 168 -9.58 4.83 10.14
N PRO A 169 -10.15 4.10 9.16
CA PRO A 169 -11.28 3.21 9.39
C PRO A 169 -10.87 2.07 10.33
N ARG A 170 -11.48 2.01 11.51
CA ARG A 170 -11.21 1.01 12.55
C ARG A 170 -12.37 0.04 12.70
N LEU A 171 -12.12 -1.24 12.42
CA LEU A 171 -13.11 -2.30 12.46
C LEU A 171 -12.48 -3.57 13.00
N PHE A 172 -13.11 -4.18 13.98
CA PHE A 172 -12.60 -5.37 14.65
C PHE A 172 -13.62 -6.50 14.57
N GLU A 173 -13.17 -7.74 14.68
CA GLU A 173 -14.05 -8.92 14.72
C GLU A 173 -14.98 -9.02 13.50
N LEU A 174 -14.47 -8.66 12.31
CA LEU A 174 -15.32 -8.49 11.13
C LEU A 174 -15.97 -9.80 10.66
N GLY A 175 -15.26 -10.92 10.83
CA GLY A 175 -15.73 -12.25 10.42
C GLY A 175 -16.04 -12.30 8.92
N PRO A 176 -17.18 -12.87 8.50
CA PRO A 176 -17.49 -13.14 7.09
C PRO A 176 -18.08 -11.94 6.32
N GLN A 177 -17.91 -10.73 6.81
CA GLN A 177 -18.58 -9.55 6.26
C GLN A 177 -17.78 -8.88 5.13
N ARG A 178 -18.49 -8.08 4.32
CA ARG A 178 -17.91 -7.37 3.17
C ARG A 178 -17.88 -5.87 3.43
N ILE A 179 -16.72 -5.24 3.24
CA ILE A 179 -16.54 -3.80 3.45
C ILE A 179 -15.76 -3.20 2.27
N HIS A 180 -16.11 -1.96 1.96
CA HIS A 180 -15.42 -1.17 0.94
C HIS A 180 -14.91 0.15 1.51
N PHE A 181 -13.64 0.46 1.23
CA PHE A 181 -13.04 1.77 1.43
C PHE A 181 -12.67 2.35 0.07
N GLU A 182 -13.05 3.60 -0.17
CA GLU A 182 -12.62 4.36 -1.35
C GLU A 182 -12.17 5.77 -0.96
N MET A 183 -10.96 6.12 -1.39
CA MET A 183 -10.45 7.49 -1.37
C MET A 183 -10.16 7.93 -2.81
N ARG A 184 -10.77 9.04 -3.22
CA ARG A 184 -10.72 9.52 -4.60
C ARG A 184 -10.53 11.02 -4.69
N ASP A 185 -9.57 11.47 -5.49
CA ASP A 185 -9.31 12.90 -5.67
C ASP A 185 -9.02 13.61 -4.33
N ILE A 186 -8.31 12.92 -3.43
CA ILE A 186 -7.89 13.43 -2.12
C ILE A 186 -6.36 13.44 -2.01
N ALA A 187 -5.81 14.55 -1.55
CA ALA A 187 -4.44 14.66 -1.07
C ALA A 187 -4.41 14.62 0.46
N LEU A 188 -3.57 13.75 1.02
CA LEU A 188 -3.18 13.76 2.42
C LEU A 188 -1.75 14.26 2.52
N ASP A 189 -1.56 15.34 3.27
CA ASP A 189 -0.30 16.04 3.41
C ASP A 189 -0.04 16.31 4.89
N PHE A 190 0.52 15.31 5.58
CA PHE A 190 0.67 15.30 7.03
C PHE A 190 2.15 15.33 7.45
N PRO A 191 2.85 16.46 7.28
CA PRO A 191 4.29 16.58 7.57
C PRO A 191 4.64 16.33 9.04
N GLY A 192 3.71 16.54 9.97
CA GLY A 192 3.92 16.33 11.40
C GLY A 192 3.62 14.92 11.89
N ALA A 193 3.00 14.05 11.08
CA ALA A 193 2.36 12.81 11.51
C ALA A 193 3.32 11.63 11.83
N GLY A 194 4.36 11.90 12.61
CA GLY A 194 5.37 10.90 12.99
C GLY A 194 4.87 9.82 13.93
N GLU A 195 3.71 9.98 14.57
CA GLU A 195 3.14 8.98 15.50
C GLU A 195 2.11 8.06 14.85
N ALA A 196 1.46 8.50 13.77
CA ALA A 196 0.50 7.68 13.02
C ALA A 196 1.20 6.52 12.28
N LYS A 197 0.63 5.31 12.29
CA LYS A 197 1.19 4.18 11.52
C LYS A 197 1.12 4.37 10.00
N GLY A 198 0.14 5.13 9.55
CA GLY A 198 -0.22 5.35 8.15
C GLY A 198 -0.87 6.72 7.97
N ALA A 199 -0.53 7.50 6.94
CA ALA A 199 -1.42 8.60 6.53
C ALA A 199 -2.79 8.05 6.08
N VAL A 200 -2.77 6.91 5.38
CA VAL A 200 -3.91 6.00 5.28
C VAL A 200 -3.60 4.76 6.11
N HIS A 201 -4.39 4.50 7.16
CA HIS A 201 -4.23 3.35 8.04
C HIS A 201 -5.54 2.58 8.12
N LEU A 202 -5.71 1.54 7.30
CA LEU A 202 -6.90 0.71 7.37
C LEU A 202 -6.72 -0.32 8.51
N GLU A 203 -7.20 -0.03 9.70
CA GLU A 203 -7.12 -0.93 10.86
C GLU A 203 -8.35 -1.83 10.90
N VAL A 204 -8.34 -2.88 10.07
CA VAL A 204 -9.40 -3.88 10.03
C VAL A 204 -8.85 -5.26 10.36
N LEU A 205 -9.47 -5.95 11.32
CA LEU A 205 -8.99 -7.26 11.80
C LEU A 205 -10.05 -8.36 11.67
N ASP A 206 -9.55 -9.61 11.70
CA ASP A 206 -10.35 -10.84 11.82
C ASP A 206 -11.36 -11.09 10.71
N VAL A 207 -11.05 -10.66 9.48
CA VAL A 207 -11.85 -11.02 8.31
C VAL A 207 -11.63 -12.49 7.96
N THR A 208 -12.71 -13.23 7.82
CA THR A 208 -12.69 -14.65 7.44
C THR A 208 -13.51 -14.87 6.18
N ARG A 209 -13.19 -15.92 5.42
CA ARG A 209 -14.00 -16.27 4.23
C ARG A 209 -15.45 -16.56 4.65
N PRO A 210 -16.47 -16.14 3.86
CA PRO A 210 -16.40 -15.48 2.54
C PRO A 210 -16.32 -13.94 2.59
N GLY A 211 -15.99 -13.35 3.74
CA GLY A 211 -15.79 -11.91 3.91
C GLY A 211 -14.67 -11.36 3.03
N LEU A 212 -14.69 -10.04 2.83
CA LEU A 212 -13.73 -9.34 2.00
C LEU A 212 -13.66 -7.85 2.33
N ILE A 213 -12.45 -7.33 2.43
CA ILE A 213 -12.19 -5.88 2.39
C ILE A 213 -11.73 -5.53 0.98
N THR A 214 -12.37 -4.53 0.39
CA THR A 214 -11.90 -3.89 -0.83
C THR A 214 -11.46 -2.46 -0.51
N ALA A 215 -10.26 -2.08 -0.93
CA ALA A 215 -9.73 -0.75 -0.71
C ALA A 215 -9.29 -0.14 -2.05
N VAL A 216 -9.78 1.05 -2.35
CA VAL A 216 -9.48 1.76 -3.60
C VAL A 216 -8.94 3.14 -3.28
N ILE A 217 -7.75 3.43 -3.79
CA ILE A 217 -7.10 4.75 -3.71
C ILE A 217 -6.87 5.21 -5.14
N ARG A 218 -7.47 6.32 -5.54
CA ARG A 218 -7.42 6.78 -6.93
C ARG A 218 -7.23 8.28 -7.06
N ARG A 219 -6.36 8.69 -7.97
CA ARG A 219 -6.05 10.12 -8.21
C ARG A 219 -5.71 10.85 -6.92
N SER A 220 -4.94 10.18 -6.07
CA SER A 220 -4.64 10.63 -4.72
C SER A 220 -3.15 10.89 -4.54
N SER A 221 -2.83 11.85 -3.68
CA SER A 221 -1.47 12.13 -3.23
C SER A 221 -1.39 11.83 -1.74
N ILE A 222 -0.42 11.05 -1.28
CA ILE A 222 -0.33 10.64 0.12
C ILE A 222 1.08 10.91 0.64
N PHE A 223 1.15 11.69 1.71
CA PHE A 223 2.36 12.04 2.43
C PHE A 223 2.10 12.11 3.94
N GLY A 224 3.02 11.58 4.74
CA GLY A 224 2.93 11.53 6.20
C GLY A 224 2.73 10.12 6.76
N GLY A 225 2.59 10.02 8.08
CA GLY A 225 2.61 8.75 8.81
C GLY A 225 4.02 8.18 8.97
N LYS A 226 4.16 7.10 9.75
CA LYS A 226 5.33 6.20 9.76
C LYS A 226 5.41 5.42 8.45
N ASN A 227 4.27 5.11 7.85
CA ASN A 227 4.13 4.70 6.46
C ASN A 227 3.13 5.63 5.76
N ALA A 228 3.18 5.76 4.43
CA ALA A 228 2.13 6.52 3.74
C ALA A 228 0.81 5.73 3.72
N ILE A 229 0.89 4.42 3.44
CA ILE A 229 -0.26 3.51 3.43
C ILE A 229 0.03 2.29 4.29
N PHE A 230 -0.94 1.93 5.13
CA PHE A 230 -1.02 0.67 5.85
C PHE A 230 -2.38 0.02 5.57
N VAL A 231 -2.37 -1.23 5.13
CA VAL A 231 -3.59 -2.02 4.84
C VAL A 231 -3.59 -3.33 5.61
N PRO A 232 -4.78 -3.87 5.95
CA PRO A 232 -4.89 -5.08 6.75
C PRO A 232 -4.55 -6.30 5.91
N GLY A 233 -3.82 -7.26 6.49
CA GLY A 233 -3.60 -8.57 5.86
C GLY A 233 -4.87 -9.40 5.78
N GLY A 234 -4.74 -10.63 5.29
CA GLY A 234 -5.86 -11.56 5.12
C GLY A 234 -6.70 -11.24 3.88
N GLU A 235 -8.03 -11.29 4.05
CA GLU A 235 -9.02 -11.17 2.99
C GLU A 235 -9.22 -9.72 2.52
N THR A 236 -8.14 -9.15 1.98
CA THR A 236 -8.05 -7.75 1.56
C THR A 236 -7.57 -7.64 0.13
N MET A 237 -8.31 -6.91 -0.70
CA MET A 237 -7.92 -6.55 -2.06
C MET A 237 -7.74 -5.04 -2.17
N VAL A 238 -6.60 -4.60 -2.66
CA VAL A 238 -6.24 -3.19 -2.77
C VAL A 238 -6.00 -2.81 -4.23
N LEU A 239 -6.62 -1.72 -4.68
CA LEU A 239 -6.34 -1.06 -5.95
C LEU A 239 -5.82 0.36 -5.67
N ILE A 240 -4.63 0.67 -6.17
CA ILE A 240 -4.05 2.01 -6.16
C ILE A 240 -3.84 2.45 -7.61
N GLU A 241 -4.45 3.56 -8.00
CA GLU A 241 -4.40 4.03 -9.38
C GLU A 241 -4.20 5.53 -9.53
N ASP A 242 -3.46 5.92 -10.56
CA ASP A 242 -3.25 7.33 -10.92
C ASP A 242 -2.78 8.18 -9.73
N SER A 243 -2.00 7.60 -8.81
CA SER A 243 -1.72 8.16 -7.49
C SER A 243 -0.23 8.37 -7.24
N ILE A 244 0.07 9.31 -6.34
CA ILE A 244 1.43 9.66 -5.91
C ILE A 244 1.58 9.33 -4.43
N ILE A 245 2.50 8.43 -4.13
CA ILE A 245 2.84 8.05 -2.76
C ILE A 245 4.20 8.63 -2.44
N ARG A 246 4.27 9.47 -1.42
CA ARG A 246 5.51 10.09 -0.96
C ARG A 246 6.02 9.42 0.30
N GLY A 247 7.30 9.69 0.61
CA GLY A 247 7.97 9.19 1.80
C GLY A 247 7.21 9.47 3.09
N ASN A 248 7.53 8.70 4.11
CA ASN A 248 6.95 8.83 5.45
C ASN A 248 7.71 9.90 6.27
N VAL A 249 7.14 10.30 7.41
CA VAL A 249 7.72 11.28 8.35
C VAL A 249 8.10 10.65 9.69
N GLY A 250 8.12 9.32 9.77
CA GLY A 250 8.52 8.58 10.95
C GLY A 250 10.04 8.54 11.14
N ASP A 251 10.44 8.38 12.39
CA ASP A 251 11.84 8.26 12.83
C ASP A 251 12.12 6.87 13.46
N SER A 252 11.46 5.82 12.95
CA SER A 252 11.53 4.46 13.49
C SER A 252 11.84 3.44 12.41
N VAL A 253 13.02 2.82 12.52
CA VAL A 253 13.56 1.83 11.55
C VAL A 253 12.62 0.69 11.20
N ASP A 254 11.77 0.23 12.14
CA ASP A 254 10.86 -0.90 11.95
C ASP A 254 9.56 -0.56 11.19
N GLN A 255 9.28 0.74 11.02
CA GLN A 255 8.06 1.23 10.39
C GLN A 255 8.31 2.21 9.24
N GLU A 256 9.57 2.44 8.86
CA GLU A 256 9.93 3.30 7.74
C GLU A 256 9.69 2.57 6.40
N HIS A 257 8.45 2.38 5.95
CA HIS A 257 8.19 1.96 4.56
C HIS A 257 7.33 3.00 3.86
N GLY A 258 7.51 3.17 2.53
CA GLY A 258 6.59 4.01 1.77
C GLY A 258 5.17 3.44 1.84
N THR A 259 5.08 2.11 1.89
CA THR A 259 3.83 1.36 2.07
C THR A 259 4.05 0.13 2.93
N TYR A 260 3.03 -0.26 3.69
CA TYR A 260 3.00 -1.48 4.48
C TYR A 260 1.80 -2.33 4.02
N ILE A 261 2.04 -3.16 3.00
CA ILE A 261 1.06 -4.05 2.42
C ILE A 261 1.50 -5.49 2.72
N ASN A 262 1.10 -6.02 3.86
CA ASN A 262 1.55 -7.33 4.33
C ASN A 262 0.42 -8.34 4.38
N GLY A 263 0.59 -9.48 3.69
CA GLY A 263 -0.31 -10.62 3.80
C GLY A 263 -1.70 -10.39 3.23
N THR A 264 -1.89 -9.38 2.39
CA THR A 264 -3.14 -9.12 1.67
C THR A 264 -3.38 -10.17 0.58
N LEU A 265 -4.62 -10.31 0.13
CA LEU A 265 -4.97 -11.24 -0.94
C LEU A 265 -4.53 -10.71 -2.32
N VAL A 266 -4.83 -9.44 -2.63
CA VAL A 266 -4.45 -8.81 -3.90
C VAL A 266 -3.97 -7.38 -3.68
N THR A 267 -2.90 -7.01 -4.38
CA THR A 267 -2.50 -5.62 -4.60
C THR A 267 -2.42 -5.36 -6.10
N HIS A 268 -3.16 -4.36 -6.59
CA HIS A 268 -3.04 -3.85 -7.95
C HIS A 268 -2.65 -2.39 -7.91
N VAL A 269 -1.48 -2.08 -8.45
CA VAL A 269 -1.00 -0.71 -8.64
C VAL A 269 -0.96 -0.38 -10.12
N ARG A 270 -1.54 0.75 -10.53
CA ARG A 270 -1.47 1.21 -11.92
C ARG A 270 -1.24 2.70 -12.06
N ASN A 271 -0.45 3.13 -13.05
CA ASN A 271 -0.20 4.54 -13.37
C ASN A 271 0.20 5.38 -12.15
N SER A 272 0.98 4.81 -11.24
CA SER A 272 1.21 5.41 -9.93
C SER A 272 2.70 5.46 -9.61
N THR A 273 3.08 6.44 -8.79
CA THR A 273 4.47 6.76 -8.49
C THR A 273 4.74 6.70 -7.00
N TRP A 274 5.78 5.97 -6.62
CA TRP A 274 6.35 5.94 -5.28
C TRP A 274 7.62 6.78 -5.26
N TYR A 275 7.57 7.88 -4.52
CA TYR A 275 8.74 8.65 -4.15
C TYR A 275 9.39 8.01 -2.92
N GLY A 276 10.71 8.18 -2.83
CA GLY A 276 11.53 7.54 -1.83
C GLY A 276 11.15 7.96 -0.42
N GLN A 277 11.59 7.20 0.57
CA GLN A 277 11.55 7.64 1.97
C GLN A 277 12.93 7.98 2.50
N LYS A 278 12.92 8.63 3.67
CA LYS A 278 14.10 8.91 4.46
C LYS A 278 14.81 7.60 4.81
N GLY A 279 16.10 7.51 4.51
CA GLY A 279 16.98 6.52 5.11
C GLY A 279 17.34 6.93 6.54
N TRP A 280 17.30 5.98 7.47
CA TRP A 280 17.80 6.17 8.83
C TRP A 280 19.33 6.23 8.83
N ILE A 281 19.88 7.40 9.17
CA ILE A 281 21.27 7.72 9.51
C ILE A 281 22.30 6.73 8.89
N ASP A 282 22.57 5.61 9.59
CA ASP A 282 23.62 4.63 9.29
C ASP A 282 23.12 3.20 8.98
N VAL A 283 21.80 2.98 8.86
CA VAL A 283 21.22 1.67 8.52
C VAL A 283 20.52 1.76 7.17
N ALA A 284 20.81 0.81 6.27
CA ALA A 284 20.05 0.63 5.05
C ALA A 284 18.63 0.28 5.49
N SER A 285 17.74 1.27 5.48
CA SER A 285 16.44 1.20 6.11
C SER A 285 15.41 1.81 5.17
N GLY A 286 14.24 1.21 5.27
CA GLY A 286 13.06 1.52 4.52
C GLY A 286 13.02 1.11 3.06
N HIS A 287 11.98 0.35 2.73
CA HIS A 287 11.59 -0.04 1.37
C HIS A 287 10.54 0.91 0.79
N GLN A 288 10.67 1.23 -0.49
CA GLN A 288 9.85 2.27 -1.11
C GLN A 288 8.47 1.70 -1.39
N LEU A 289 8.44 0.58 -2.11
CA LEU A 289 7.28 -0.28 -2.24
C LEU A 289 7.55 -1.59 -1.50
N LYS A 290 6.82 -1.83 -0.40
CA LYS A 290 6.81 -3.12 0.29
C LYS A 290 5.44 -3.75 0.15
N ASP A 291 5.39 -4.86 -0.59
CA ASP A 291 4.14 -5.50 -0.97
C ASP A 291 4.26 -7.03 -0.94
N LYS A 292 3.66 -7.61 0.10
CA LYS A 292 3.69 -9.04 0.41
C LYS A 292 2.31 -9.68 0.20
N ALA A 293 1.51 -9.12 -0.71
CA ALA A 293 0.23 -9.69 -1.10
C ALA A 293 0.38 -11.06 -1.77
N TYR A 294 -0.64 -11.91 -1.76
CA TYR A 294 -0.61 -13.15 -2.53
C TYR A 294 -0.51 -12.89 -4.05
N LEU A 295 -1.34 -12.02 -4.61
CA LEU A 295 -1.27 -11.59 -6.00
C LEU A 295 -0.90 -10.11 -6.09
N ARG A 296 0.15 -9.80 -6.86
CA ARG A 296 0.68 -8.45 -7.07
C ARG A 296 0.62 -8.11 -8.55
N VAL A 297 -0.03 -7.02 -8.90
CA VAL A 297 -0.16 -6.54 -10.29
C VAL A 297 0.36 -5.11 -10.38
N TYR A 298 1.38 -4.88 -11.20
CA TYR A 298 1.97 -3.56 -11.43
C TYR A 298 1.84 -3.16 -12.90
N GLU A 299 1.11 -2.09 -13.19
CA GLU A 299 0.94 -1.57 -14.55
C GLU A 299 1.42 -0.12 -14.62
N ASN A 300 2.51 0.15 -15.35
CA ASN A 300 3.03 1.51 -15.49
C ASN A 300 3.28 2.16 -14.11
N VAL A 301 4.09 1.47 -13.29
CA VAL A 301 4.42 1.89 -11.93
C VAL A 301 5.84 2.42 -11.91
N THR A 302 6.03 3.57 -11.27
CA THR A 302 7.35 4.15 -11.06
C THR A 302 7.71 4.09 -9.58
N VAL A 303 8.89 3.58 -9.27
CA VAL A 303 9.41 3.52 -7.90
C VAL A 303 10.78 4.15 -7.88
N ALA A 304 10.97 5.14 -7.01
CA ALA A 304 12.22 5.86 -6.87
C ALA A 304 12.67 5.96 -5.41
N ASN A 305 13.98 5.92 -5.15
CA ASN A 305 14.53 6.33 -3.84
C ASN A 305 14.79 7.85 -3.79
N LEU A 306 13.80 8.64 -4.21
CA LEU A 306 13.84 10.10 -4.16
C LEU A 306 13.00 10.59 -2.96
N PRO A 307 13.52 10.60 -1.73
CA PRO A 307 12.88 11.36 -0.67
C PRO A 307 13.00 12.86 -1.00
N GLY A 308 12.08 13.68 -0.46
CA GLY A 308 12.13 15.13 -0.62
C GLY A 308 13.38 15.74 0.04
N ALA A 309 13.24 16.28 1.24
CA ALA A 309 14.34 16.97 1.93
C ALA A 309 15.29 16.05 2.73
N THR A 310 15.40 14.75 2.43
CA THR A 310 16.15 13.78 3.27
C THR A 310 17.07 12.84 2.49
N VAL A 311 17.80 11.98 3.20
CA VAL A 311 18.77 11.05 2.59
C VAL A 311 18.05 9.89 1.90
N PRO A 312 18.36 9.56 0.63
CA PRO A 312 17.82 8.40 -0.06
C PRO A 312 18.07 7.07 0.66
N SER A 313 17.07 6.19 0.67
CA SER A 313 17.23 4.81 1.13
C SER A 313 18.19 4.01 0.22
N ALA A 314 18.99 3.15 0.85
CA ALA A 314 19.91 2.19 0.22
C ALA A 314 19.30 0.79 -0.01
N MET A 315 18.03 0.59 0.38
CA MET A 315 17.31 -0.68 0.20
C MET A 315 16.92 -0.94 -1.26
N PRO A 316 16.52 -2.18 -1.59
CA PRO A 316 15.75 -2.46 -2.80
C PRO A 316 14.55 -1.50 -2.89
N LEU A 317 14.30 -0.99 -4.09
CA LEU A 317 13.17 -0.11 -4.36
C LEU A 317 11.86 -0.85 -4.16
N VAL A 318 11.82 -2.13 -4.57
CA VAL A 318 10.64 -2.99 -4.49
C VAL A 318 10.98 -4.22 -3.66
N ASP A 319 10.30 -4.38 -2.54
CA ASP A 319 10.43 -5.49 -1.60
C ASP A 319 9.15 -6.32 -1.57
N ILE A 320 9.15 -7.47 -2.24
CA ILE A 320 7.94 -8.28 -2.45
C ILE A 320 8.18 -9.74 -2.10
N SER A 321 7.14 -10.53 -1.87
CA SER A 321 7.33 -11.95 -1.55
C SER A 321 7.57 -12.76 -2.82
N ALA A 322 8.47 -13.75 -2.75
CA ALA A 322 8.60 -14.78 -3.78
C ALA A 322 7.44 -15.78 -3.72
N PHE A 323 6.71 -15.87 -2.59
CA PHE A 323 5.51 -16.66 -2.47
C PHE A 323 4.31 -15.89 -3.04
N GLY A 324 3.45 -16.61 -3.75
CA GLY A 324 2.35 -16.04 -4.52
C GLY A 324 2.73 -15.71 -5.97
N PHE A 325 2.09 -14.68 -6.52
CA PHE A 325 2.13 -14.34 -7.94
C PHE A 325 2.41 -12.86 -8.14
N THR A 326 3.32 -12.53 -9.04
CA THR A 326 3.61 -11.14 -9.42
C THR A 326 3.51 -11.01 -10.93
N TRP A 327 2.72 -10.06 -11.40
CA TRP A 327 2.68 -9.69 -12.80
C TRP A 327 2.95 -8.20 -12.92
N SER A 328 3.95 -7.83 -13.69
CA SER A 328 4.36 -6.45 -13.88
C SER A 328 4.52 -6.15 -15.35
N ASN A 329 4.03 -5.00 -15.79
CA ASN A 329 4.30 -4.44 -17.10
C ASN A 329 4.63 -2.95 -16.98
N ASN A 330 5.75 -2.55 -17.56
CA ASN A 330 6.26 -1.17 -17.55
C ASN A 330 6.60 -0.65 -16.13
N LEU A 331 7.26 -1.50 -15.32
CA LEU A 331 7.83 -1.09 -14.04
C LEU A 331 9.09 -0.23 -14.29
N GLN A 332 9.09 0.97 -13.74
CA GLN A 332 10.14 1.97 -13.90
C GLN A 332 10.84 2.17 -12.55
N LEU A 333 12.15 1.97 -12.55
CA LEU A 333 12.96 1.95 -11.34
C LEU A 333 14.00 3.06 -11.43
N LYS A 334 13.92 4.03 -10.52
CA LYS A 334 14.88 5.14 -10.44
C LYS A 334 15.68 5.08 -9.15
N ARG A 335 16.99 4.90 -9.26
CA ARG A 335 17.90 4.93 -8.11
C ARG A 335 18.90 6.07 -8.21
N ILE A 336 18.80 7.04 -7.30
CA ILE A 336 19.80 8.09 -7.08
C ILE A 336 20.79 7.63 -6.00
N PRO A 337 22.01 8.20 -5.93
CA PRO A 337 23.01 7.75 -4.98
C PRO A 337 22.55 8.02 -3.54
N PRO A 338 22.44 7.00 -2.67
CA PRO A 338 22.25 7.20 -1.24
C PRO A 338 23.59 7.47 -0.55
N ALA A 339 23.54 7.84 0.75
CA ALA A 339 24.74 8.06 1.55
C ALA A 339 25.50 6.76 1.91
N GLN A 340 24.82 5.61 1.83
CA GLN A 340 25.33 4.30 2.24
C GLN A 340 25.52 3.38 1.03
N ASP A 341 26.27 2.29 1.22
CA ASP A 341 26.36 1.23 0.22
C ASP A 341 24.99 0.60 -0.02
N VAL A 342 24.58 0.59 -1.29
CA VAL A 342 23.30 0.02 -1.71
C VAL A 342 23.33 -1.49 -1.76
N ARG A 343 22.18 -2.11 -1.48
CA ARG A 343 21.99 -3.54 -1.80
C ARG A 343 22.03 -3.76 -3.31
N ASP A 344 22.52 -4.93 -3.70
CA ASP A 344 22.80 -5.26 -5.10
C ASP A 344 21.57 -5.30 -6.01
N SER A 345 20.39 -5.62 -5.49
CA SER A 345 19.14 -5.68 -6.26
C SER A 345 18.29 -4.40 -6.14
N LEU A 346 17.52 -4.12 -7.19
CA LEU A 346 16.46 -3.10 -7.18
C LEU A 346 15.11 -3.69 -6.72
N VAL A 347 14.87 -4.95 -7.08
CA VAL A 347 13.66 -5.71 -6.74
C VAL A 347 14.10 -6.99 -6.02
N ASP A 348 13.66 -7.17 -4.77
CA ASP A 348 13.97 -8.33 -3.96
C ASP A 348 12.71 -9.21 -3.80
N LEU A 349 12.74 -10.41 -4.38
CA LEU A 349 11.70 -11.44 -4.23
C LEU A 349 12.08 -12.29 -3.02
N ARG A 350 11.46 -11.97 -1.90
CA ARG A 350 11.86 -12.39 -0.56
C ARG A 350 11.11 -13.62 -0.06
N THR A 351 11.85 -14.46 0.66
CA THR A 351 11.41 -15.78 1.16
C THR A 351 11.59 -15.92 2.67
N GLU A 352 12.14 -14.89 3.33
CA GLU A 352 12.61 -14.93 4.72
C GLU A 352 11.51 -14.69 5.75
N ILE A 353 10.32 -14.22 5.35
CA ILE A 353 9.18 -14.01 6.26
C ILE A 353 7.88 -14.47 5.61
N VAL A 354 7.04 -15.16 6.40
CA VAL A 354 5.68 -15.54 6.04
C VAL A 354 4.70 -14.44 6.45
N TYR A 355 3.91 -13.92 5.51
CA TYR A 355 2.98 -12.80 5.76
C TYR A 355 1.50 -13.15 5.59
N GLY A 356 1.15 -14.02 4.62
CA GLY A 356 -0.24 -14.33 4.28
C GLY A 356 -0.83 -15.48 5.10
N ALA A 357 -2.15 -15.61 5.03
CA ALA A 357 -2.84 -16.74 5.64
C ALA A 357 -2.45 -18.05 4.91
N PRO A 358 -2.30 -19.19 5.61
CA PRO A 358 -1.86 -20.45 4.98
C PRO A 358 -2.71 -20.89 3.78
N ASP A 359 -4.00 -20.58 3.80
CA ASP A 359 -4.98 -20.91 2.76
C ASP A 359 -4.91 -19.98 1.53
N HIS A 360 -4.07 -18.95 1.56
CA HIS A 360 -3.71 -18.16 0.37
C HIS A 360 -2.65 -18.85 -0.48
N TYR A 361 -1.98 -19.87 0.04
CA TYR A 361 -0.85 -20.50 -0.63
C TYR A 361 -1.30 -21.85 -1.23
N PRO A 362 -1.37 -22.00 -2.56
CA PRO A 362 -1.79 -23.26 -3.18
C PRO A 362 -0.77 -24.39 -3.00
N TRP A 363 0.47 -24.05 -2.63
CA TRP A 363 1.55 -25.00 -2.39
C TRP A 363 2.30 -24.68 -1.10
N ASN A 364 3.09 -25.62 -0.62
CA ASN A 364 3.94 -25.37 0.54
C ASN A 364 4.91 -24.21 0.27
N ILE A 365 4.95 -23.25 1.20
CA ILE A 365 5.91 -22.14 1.21
C ILE A 365 7.31 -22.57 1.66
N MET A 366 7.41 -23.74 2.30
CA MET A 366 8.68 -24.42 2.57
C MET A 366 8.97 -25.47 1.49
N VAL A 367 10.23 -25.88 1.37
CA VAL A 367 10.61 -27.02 0.53
C VAL A 367 9.82 -28.25 0.94
N ASP A 368 9.11 -28.82 -0.03
CA ASP A 368 8.35 -30.05 0.10
C ASP A 368 9.17 -31.22 -0.47
N PRO A 369 9.45 -32.29 0.30
CA PRO A 369 10.10 -33.49 -0.22
C PRO A 369 9.36 -34.14 -1.40
N GLY A 370 8.03 -33.95 -1.48
CA GLY A 370 7.20 -34.43 -2.58
C GLY A 370 7.30 -33.60 -3.87
N TRP A 371 7.96 -32.44 -3.83
CA TRP A 371 8.17 -31.60 -5.00
C TRP A 371 9.61 -31.67 -5.51
N ARG A 372 9.75 -31.71 -6.84
CA ARG A 372 10.99 -31.41 -7.55
C ARG A 372 10.65 -30.63 -8.80
N MET A 373 11.43 -29.59 -9.07
CA MET A 373 11.31 -28.86 -10.33
C MET A 373 11.54 -29.82 -11.50
N PRO A 374 10.63 -29.87 -12.50
CA PRO A 374 10.81 -30.69 -13.69
C PRO A 374 12.05 -30.30 -14.51
N ALA A 375 12.52 -31.22 -15.34
CA ALA A 375 13.68 -30.97 -16.22
C ALA A 375 13.45 -29.80 -17.21
N ASN A 376 12.19 -29.51 -17.55
CA ASN A 376 11.79 -28.31 -18.28
C ASN A 376 10.94 -27.39 -17.39
N PRO A 377 11.55 -26.49 -16.60
CA PRO A 377 10.81 -25.60 -15.70
C PRO A 377 9.85 -24.65 -16.43
N LEU A 378 10.17 -24.24 -17.66
CA LEU A 378 9.32 -23.35 -18.47
C LEU A 378 8.01 -24.02 -18.93
N GLY A 379 7.92 -25.36 -18.86
CA GLY A 379 6.69 -26.10 -19.13
C GLY A 379 5.86 -26.41 -17.87
N ALA A 380 6.24 -25.88 -16.71
CA ALA A 380 5.59 -26.14 -15.42
C ALA A 380 5.21 -24.84 -14.70
N LEU A 381 5.02 -23.74 -15.44
CA LEU A 381 4.76 -22.41 -14.88
C LEU A 381 3.39 -22.32 -14.17
N ASP A 382 2.49 -23.26 -14.44
CA ASP A 382 1.19 -23.44 -13.80
C ASP A 382 1.27 -24.18 -12.44
N GLN A 383 2.44 -24.70 -12.09
CA GLN A 383 2.66 -25.53 -10.89
C GLN A 383 3.65 -24.89 -9.89
N VAL A 384 4.00 -23.63 -10.08
CA VAL A 384 5.01 -22.90 -9.30
C VAL A 384 4.53 -21.52 -8.92
N TYR A 385 5.06 -20.98 -7.82
CA TYR A 385 4.94 -19.55 -7.56
C TYR A 385 5.68 -18.78 -8.64
N LEU A 386 5.02 -17.76 -9.19
CA LEU A 386 5.46 -17.16 -10.45
C LEU A 386 5.51 -15.65 -10.37
N SER A 387 6.67 -15.08 -10.69
CA SER A 387 6.83 -13.65 -10.90
C SER A 387 7.21 -13.36 -12.36
N VAL A 388 6.48 -12.46 -13.00
CA VAL A 388 6.66 -12.07 -14.40
C VAL A 388 6.84 -10.56 -14.48
N PHE A 389 7.97 -10.12 -15.01
CA PHE A 389 8.29 -8.71 -15.22
C PHE A 389 8.44 -8.42 -16.70
N GLN A 390 7.59 -7.56 -17.23
CA GLN A 390 7.60 -7.16 -18.64
C GLN A 390 7.98 -5.69 -18.74
N ASN A 391 8.88 -5.39 -19.69
CA ASN A 391 9.26 -4.03 -20.06
C ASN A 391 9.79 -3.19 -18.88
N THR A 392 10.58 -3.79 -17.99
CA THR A 392 11.18 -3.06 -16.87
C THR A 392 12.26 -2.09 -17.35
N LEU A 393 12.19 -0.84 -16.90
CA LEU A 393 13.15 0.21 -17.22
C LEU A 393 13.90 0.64 -15.97
N VAL A 394 15.22 0.71 -16.07
CA VAL A 394 16.11 1.08 -14.96
C VAL A 394 16.89 2.35 -15.28
N ASP A 395 16.75 3.35 -14.43
CA ASP A 395 17.60 4.53 -14.38
C ASP A 395 18.30 4.56 -13.03
N SER A 396 19.61 4.31 -13.02
CA SER A 396 20.40 4.24 -11.79
C SER A 396 21.67 5.06 -11.92
N PHE A 397 22.09 5.64 -10.79
CA PHE A 397 23.38 6.34 -10.64
C PHE A 397 24.59 5.44 -10.90
N ARG A 398 24.40 4.12 -10.87
CA ARG A 398 25.43 3.12 -11.18
C ARG A 398 24.89 2.07 -12.14
N SER A 399 25.79 1.35 -12.80
CA SER A 399 25.44 0.10 -13.51
C SER A 399 25.07 -0.98 -12.48
N GLU A 400 23.78 -1.22 -12.29
CA GLU A 400 23.31 -2.19 -11.30
C GLU A 400 23.78 -3.61 -11.66
N PRO A 401 24.30 -4.38 -10.69
CA PRO A 401 24.81 -5.72 -10.96
C PRO A 401 23.69 -6.67 -11.39
N HIS A 402 22.46 -6.46 -10.92
CA HIS A 402 21.24 -7.08 -11.39
C HIS A 402 20.01 -6.27 -10.94
N VAL A 403 18.86 -6.50 -11.57
CA VAL A 403 17.60 -5.82 -11.20
C VAL A 403 16.85 -6.63 -10.16
N PHE A 404 16.62 -7.90 -10.47
CA PHE A 404 15.77 -8.80 -9.71
C PHE A 404 16.61 -9.86 -8.99
N ARG A 405 16.26 -10.14 -7.74
CA ARG A 405 16.80 -11.27 -6.98
C ARG A 405 15.68 -12.19 -6.56
N LEU A 406 15.77 -13.47 -6.94
CA LEU A 406 14.89 -14.53 -6.43
C LEU A 406 15.60 -15.28 -5.31
N ASN A 407 15.15 -15.07 -4.07
CA ASN A 407 15.74 -15.76 -2.92
C ASN A 407 15.34 -17.24 -2.89
N MET A 408 16.22 -18.04 -2.29
CA MET A 408 16.04 -19.49 -2.19
C MET A 408 14.91 -19.82 -1.22
N GLN A 409 14.10 -20.84 -1.53
CA GLN A 409 13.05 -21.31 -0.62
C GLN A 409 13.66 -21.87 0.68
N GLY A 410 12.98 -21.73 1.81
CA GLY A 410 13.45 -22.25 3.10
C GLY A 410 13.09 -23.71 3.36
N LEU A 411 13.70 -24.28 4.40
CA LEU A 411 13.42 -25.64 4.88
C LEU A 411 12.39 -25.65 6.02
N GLY A 412 12.17 -24.52 6.69
CA GLY A 412 11.24 -24.41 7.80
C GLY A 412 11.07 -22.99 8.30
N VAL A 413 10.33 -22.87 9.40
CA VAL A 413 10.08 -21.61 10.10
C VAL A 413 10.71 -21.72 11.49
N GLU A 414 11.39 -20.66 11.92
CA GLU A 414 11.90 -20.57 13.28
C GLU A 414 10.74 -20.62 14.30
N PRO A 415 10.85 -21.43 15.37
CA PRO A 415 9.76 -21.58 16.33
C PRO A 415 9.31 -20.26 16.96
N GLY A 416 8.01 -19.99 16.89
CA GLY A 416 7.41 -18.79 17.49
C GLY A 416 7.60 -17.49 16.70
N THR A 417 8.21 -17.54 15.53
CA THR A 417 8.39 -16.37 14.65
C THR A 417 7.84 -16.67 13.25
N PRO A 418 7.59 -15.64 12.42
CA PRO A 418 7.27 -15.84 11.00
C PRO A 418 8.53 -16.01 10.13
N THR A 419 9.72 -16.09 10.74
CA THR A 419 11.02 -16.11 10.06
C THR A 419 11.29 -17.47 9.43
N VAL A 420 11.61 -17.47 8.15
CA VAL A 420 11.99 -18.66 7.39
C VAL A 420 13.48 -18.93 7.54
N VAL A 421 13.84 -20.21 7.70
CA VAL A 421 15.21 -20.67 7.93
C VAL A 421 15.65 -21.75 6.95
N GLY A 422 16.97 -21.94 6.81
CA GLY A 422 17.57 -22.98 5.98
C GLY A 422 17.57 -22.69 4.48
N ASN A 423 17.27 -21.45 4.07
CA ASN A 423 17.24 -21.02 2.67
C ASN A 423 18.58 -21.29 1.97
N GLU A 424 19.68 -21.06 2.69
CA GLU A 424 21.06 -21.26 2.25
C GLU A 424 21.44 -22.73 2.02
N GLN A 425 20.62 -23.67 2.50
CA GLN A 425 20.85 -25.11 2.42
C GLN A 425 20.05 -25.79 1.31
N THR A 426 19.18 -25.04 0.63
CA THR A 426 18.32 -25.61 -0.42
C THR A 426 18.99 -25.59 -1.79
N THR A 427 18.61 -26.54 -2.63
CA THR A 427 19.02 -26.61 -4.03
C THR A 427 17.95 -26.02 -4.93
N ARG A 428 18.32 -25.52 -6.12
CA ARG A 428 17.33 -25.04 -7.10
C ARG A 428 16.26 -26.08 -7.41
N ALA A 429 16.63 -27.36 -7.56
CA ALA A 429 15.68 -28.43 -7.87
C ALA A 429 14.58 -28.64 -6.80
N GLN A 430 14.80 -28.18 -5.56
CA GLN A 430 13.81 -28.25 -4.47
C GLN A 430 12.83 -27.08 -4.48
N GLN A 431 13.13 -26.01 -5.23
CA GLN A 431 12.33 -24.80 -5.21
C GLN A 431 11.09 -24.94 -6.06
N ARG A 432 10.02 -24.30 -5.61
CA ARG A 432 8.75 -24.21 -6.33
C ARG A 432 8.43 -22.77 -6.73
N MET A 433 9.45 -22.04 -7.16
CA MET A 433 9.35 -20.62 -7.53
C MET A 433 10.12 -20.38 -8.82
N VAL A 434 9.53 -19.59 -9.73
CA VAL A 434 10.14 -19.17 -10.99
C VAL A 434 9.96 -17.67 -11.17
N SER A 435 10.98 -17.00 -11.72
CA SER A 435 10.89 -15.59 -12.11
C SER A 435 11.28 -15.39 -13.57
N LEU A 436 10.45 -14.68 -14.32
CA LEU A 436 10.62 -14.39 -15.74
C LEU A 436 10.74 -12.87 -15.94
N ALA A 437 11.74 -12.44 -16.72
CA ALA A 437 11.85 -11.07 -17.17
C ALA A 437 11.85 -11.01 -18.70
N PHE A 438 11.09 -10.06 -19.25
CA PHE A 438 11.02 -9.78 -20.68
C PHE A 438 11.36 -8.31 -20.92
N ASN A 439 12.30 -8.05 -21.82
CA ASN A 439 12.67 -6.70 -22.26
C ASN A 439 13.06 -5.76 -21.09
N THR A 440 13.90 -6.25 -20.18
CA THR A 440 14.50 -5.41 -19.12
C THR A 440 15.66 -4.61 -19.69
N ARG A 441 15.63 -3.28 -19.52
CA ARG A 441 16.61 -2.35 -20.13
C ARG A 441 16.98 -1.18 -19.22
N GLY A 442 18.01 -0.43 -19.60
CA GLY A 442 18.48 0.76 -18.88
C GLY A 442 19.88 0.61 -18.29
N THR A 443 20.13 1.16 -17.11
CA THR A 443 21.45 1.19 -16.46
C THR A 443 21.70 -0.06 -15.60
N LEU A 444 21.89 -1.21 -16.26
CA LEU A 444 22.08 -2.52 -15.62
C LEU A 444 23.11 -3.39 -16.34
N ARG A 445 23.67 -4.39 -15.64
CA ARG A 445 24.55 -5.43 -16.22
C ARG A 445 23.78 -6.65 -16.71
N ARG A 446 22.75 -7.07 -15.95
CA ARG A 446 21.88 -8.23 -16.25
C ARG A 446 20.55 -8.09 -15.51
N ALA A 447 19.52 -8.82 -15.93
CA ALA A 447 18.22 -8.74 -15.26
C ALA A 447 18.21 -9.45 -13.90
N TYR A 448 18.77 -10.67 -13.79
CA TYR A 448 18.71 -11.49 -12.58
C TYR A 448 20.05 -11.77 -11.92
N SER A 449 19.99 -12.05 -10.62
CA SER A 449 21.02 -12.73 -9.84
C SER A 449 21.08 -14.25 -10.17
N ASN A 450 21.91 -15.02 -9.45
CA ASN A 450 22.25 -16.42 -9.82
C ASN A 450 21.68 -17.48 -8.87
N GLU A 451 20.68 -17.19 -8.04
CA GLU A 451 20.29 -18.11 -6.96
C GLU A 451 19.13 -19.02 -7.39
N GLY A 452 18.03 -18.47 -7.92
CA GLY A 452 16.80 -19.23 -8.24
C GLY A 452 16.61 -19.66 -9.70
N TRP A 453 15.40 -20.17 -10.00
CA TRP A 453 14.95 -20.42 -11.38
C TRP A 453 14.51 -19.11 -12.04
N THR A 454 15.45 -18.48 -12.73
CA THR A 454 15.25 -17.17 -13.34
C THR A 454 15.54 -17.20 -14.83
N TYR A 455 14.71 -16.55 -15.64
CA TYR A 455 14.85 -16.54 -17.10
C TYR A 455 14.73 -15.11 -17.66
N VAL A 456 15.60 -14.77 -18.61
CA VAL A 456 15.60 -13.49 -19.33
C VAL A 456 15.23 -13.73 -20.78
N ASP A 457 14.20 -13.05 -21.24
CA ASP A 457 13.63 -13.18 -22.59
C ASP A 457 13.47 -14.64 -23.07
N PRO A 458 12.92 -15.56 -22.23
CA PRO A 458 12.78 -16.95 -22.63
C PRO A 458 11.77 -17.10 -23.77
N VAL A 459 12.03 -18.08 -24.64
CA VAL A 459 11.00 -18.61 -25.53
C VAL A 459 10.08 -19.50 -24.70
N LEU A 460 8.82 -19.10 -24.58
CA LEU A 460 7.83 -19.86 -23.82
C LEU A 460 7.19 -20.95 -24.69
N PRO A 461 6.93 -22.14 -24.13
CA PRO A 461 6.03 -23.11 -24.73
C PRO A 461 4.65 -22.48 -25.06
N PRO A 462 3.97 -22.89 -26.16
CA PRO A 462 2.69 -22.29 -26.57
C PRO A 462 1.61 -22.30 -25.49
N ASP A 463 1.54 -23.39 -24.71
CA ASP A 463 0.63 -23.59 -23.58
C ASP A 463 0.93 -22.69 -22.38
N MET A 464 2.12 -22.08 -22.33
CA MET A 464 2.55 -21.20 -21.25
C MET A 464 2.54 -19.72 -21.64
N LEU A 465 2.03 -19.36 -22.83
CA LEU A 465 1.94 -17.97 -23.28
C LEU A 465 0.98 -17.11 -22.43
N TRP A 466 0.08 -17.74 -21.67
CA TRP A 466 -0.85 -17.05 -20.76
C TRP A 466 -0.13 -16.15 -19.75
N VAL A 467 1.12 -16.45 -19.40
CA VAL A 467 1.88 -15.66 -18.41
C VAL A 467 2.15 -14.22 -18.87
N LYS A 468 2.08 -13.96 -20.19
CA LYS A 468 2.23 -12.62 -20.77
C LYS A 468 0.91 -11.83 -20.79
N ASP A 469 -0.22 -12.51 -20.74
CA ASP A 469 -1.55 -11.90 -20.67
C ASP A 469 -1.94 -11.62 -19.21
N ARG A 470 -2.23 -10.35 -18.91
CA ARG A 470 -2.54 -9.91 -17.55
C ARG A 470 -3.76 -10.65 -16.97
N ASP A 471 -4.84 -10.73 -17.72
CA ASP A 471 -6.11 -11.22 -17.20
C ASP A 471 -6.08 -12.74 -17.05
N ALA A 472 -5.44 -13.45 -17.98
CA ALA A 472 -5.19 -14.89 -17.87
C ALA A 472 -4.29 -15.22 -16.67
N PHE A 473 -3.23 -14.43 -16.46
CA PHE A 473 -2.35 -14.59 -15.30
C PHE A 473 -3.11 -14.42 -13.97
N ILE A 474 -3.92 -13.37 -13.86
CA ILE A 474 -4.73 -13.10 -12.67
C ILE A 474 -5.73 -14.23 -12.43
N ARG A 475 -6.42 -14.70 -13.48
CA ARG A 475 -7.37 -15.83 -13.39
C ARG A 475 -6.68 -17.10 -12.93
N HIS A 476 -5.48 -17.38 -13.43
CA HIS A 476 -4.70 -18.53 -12.99
C HIS A 476 -4.36 -18.44 -11.50
N ALA A 477 -3.76 -17.33 -11.07
CA ALA A 477 -3.36 -17.13 -9.68
C ALA A 477 -4.56 -17.28 -8.73
N LEU A 478 -5.65 -16.54 -8.96
CA LEU A 478 -6.82 -16.61 -8.10
C LEU A 478 -7.56 -17.95 -8.18
N GLY A 479 -7.59 -18.57 -9.36
CA GLY A 479 -8.21 -19.89 -9.57
C GLY A 479 -7.57 -20.99 -8.74
N LEU A 480 -6.24 -20.95 -8.52
CA LEU A 480 -5.52 -21.94 -7.71
C LEU A 480 -5.97 -21.98 -6.24
N ILE A 481 -6.56 -20.89 -5.73
CA ILE A 481 -7.04 -20.77 -4.35
C ILE A 481 -8.57 -20.68 -4.26
N GLY A 482 -9.27 -20.98 -5.37
CA GLY A 482 -10.72 -21.00 -5.46
C GLY A 482 -11.38 -19.61 -5.42
N ARG A 483 -10.78 -18.61 -6.07
CA ARG A 483 -11.26 -17.22 -6.10
C ARG A 483 -11.72 -16.74 -7.46
#